data_AF-A0A3P6R118-F1
#
_entry.id   AF-A0A3P6R118-F1
#
_cell.length_a   1.000
_cell.length_b   1.000
_cell.length_c   1.000
_cell.angle_alpha   90.00
_cell.angle_beta   90.00
_cell.angle_gamma   90.00
#
_symmetry.space_group_name_H-M   'P 1'
#
loop_
_entity.id
_entity.type
_entity.pdbx_description
1 polymer ?
#
loop_
_entity_poly.entity_id
_entity_poly.type
_entity_poly.pdbx_seq_one_letter_code
_entity_poly.pdbx_strand_id
1 'polypeptide(L)'
;MVCYRWVDDGSGRSDRRITNGLPGRYAALDPRLKEDPPSREDLANAVFFLSTVGPDALFRMILKKLPHDRTPEELELVYEELLHVKALSHLSTMVKRELATVIGYEHHTHAGKLGFCILYA
;
A
#
# COMPACT_ATOMS: atom_id res chain seq x y z
N MET A 1 -5.20 11.33 -0.11
CA MET A 1 -3.92 10.62 0.13
C MET A 1 -3.92 10.18 1.59
N VAL A 2 -4.29 8.92 1.86
CA VAL A 2 -4.38 8.39 3.22
C VAL A 2 -3.09 7.61 3.50
N CYS A 3 -2.21 8.19 4.33
CA CYS A 3 -1.01 7.51 4.81
C CYS A 3 -1.34 6.80 6.12
N TYR A 4 -1.32 5.47 6.13
CA TYR A 4 -1.36 4.70 7.38
C TYR A 4 0.04 4.72 8.01
N ARG A 5 0.15 5.38 9.17
CA ARG A 5 1.36 5.36 10.00
C ARG A 5 1.28 4.16 10.93
N TRP A 6 1.98 3.08 10.57
CA TRP A 6 2.23 1.99 11.50
C TRP A 6 3.21 2.47 12.59
N VAL A 7 2.81 2.36 13.85
CA VAL A 7 3.69 2.54 15.01
C VAL A 7 3.95 1.14 15.56
N ASP A 8 5.16 0.64 15.35
CA ASP A 8 5.66 -0.53 16.04
C ASP A 8 6.14 -0.06 17.43
N ASP A 9 5.34 -0.30 18.47
CA ASP A 9 5.84 -0.18 19.85
C ASP A 9 6.56 -1.48 20.20
N GLY A 10 7.84 -1.52 19.86
CA GLY A 10 8.78 -2.51 20.34
C GLY A 10 9.10 -2.24 21.82
N SER A 11 8.20 -2.61 22.73
CA SER A 11 8.59 -2.91 24.11
C SER A 11 7.63 -3.90 24.76
N GLY A 12 8.15 -5.10 25.01
CA GLY A 12 7.46 -6.11 25.78
C GLY A 12 7.22 -5.64 27.21
N ARG A 13 5.97 -5.30 27.53
CA ARG A 13 5.45 -5.41 28.90
C ARG A 13 3.92 -5.53 28.86
N SER A 14 3.42 -6.75 29.06
CA SER A 14 2.05 -6.95 29.54
C SER A 14 1.90 -6.24 30.88
N ASP A 15 1.15 -5.14 30.93
CA ASP A 15 0.55 -4.68 32.17
C ASP A 15 -0.93 -4.37 31.90
N ARG A 16 -1.78 -5.38 32.14
CA ARG A 16 -3.23 -5.24 32.20
C ARG A 16 -3.57 -4.44 33.46
N ARG A 17 -3.41 -3.12 33.41
CA ARG A 17 -4.01 -2.23 34.40
C ARG A 17 -5.34 -1.72 33.88
N ILE A 18 -6.38 -2.44 34.29
CA ILE A 18 -7.72 -1.90 34.42
C ILE A 18 -7.62 -0.78 35.46
N THR A 19 -7.60 0.47 35.02
CA THR A 19 -7.86 1.63 35.88
C THR A 19 -9.12 2.29 35.38
N ASN A 20 -10.24 1.95 36.02
CA ASN A 20 -11.48 2.69 35.97
C ASN A 20 -11.20 4.15 36.39
N GLY A 21 -11.49 5.12 35.52
CA GLY A 21 -11.43 6.52 35.92
C GLY A 21 -11.33 7.55 34.80
N LEU A 22 -12.25 7.51 33.82
CA LEU A 22 -12.86 8.69 33.16
C LEU A 22 -13.77 8.16 32.02
N PRO A 23 -15.08 8.06 32.23
CA PRO A 23 -16.01 7.59 31.21
C PRO A 23 -16.26 8.71 30.19
N GLY A 24 -16.18 8.40 28.89
CA GLY A 24 -16.78 9.25 27.86
C GLY A 24 -15.86 9.95 26.86
N ARG A 25 -14.66 9.44 26.58
CA ARG A 25 -13.89 9.85 25.39
C ARG A 25 -13.55 8.69 24.44
N TYR A 26 -14.51 7.78 24.23
CA TYR A 26 -14.86 7.61 22.83
C TYR A 26 -15.45 8.95 22.44
N ALA A 27 -14.85 9.67 21.49
CA ALA A 27 -15.56 10.76 20.87
C ALA A 27 -16.91 10.16 20.47
N ALA A 28 -17.97 10.56 21.16
CA ALA A 28 -19.32 10.23 20.74
C ALA A 28 -19.34 10.67 19.29
N LEU A 29 -19.45 9.71 18.37
CA LEU A 29 -19.82 9.98 17.00
C LEU A 29 -21.02 10.91 17.13
N ASP A 30 -20.84 12.19 16.78
CA ASP A 30 -21.89 13.18 16.87
C ASP A 30 -23.09 12.58 16.12
N PRO A 31 -24.23 12.29 16.77
CA PRO A 31 -25.38 11.68 16.10
C PRO A 31 -25.96 12.54 14.97
N ARG A 32 -25.45 13.76 14.78
CA ARG A 32 -25.81 14.69 13.71
C ARG A 32 -25.05 14.46 12.41
N LEU A 33 -23.98 13.66 12.40
CA LEU A 33 -23.41 13.12 11.16
C LEU A 33 -24.15 11.83 10.83
N LYS A 34 -25.42 11.96 10.46
CA LYS A 34 -26.09 10.91 9.70
C LYS A 34 -25.40 10.91 8.33
N GLU A 35 -24.33 10.14 8.20
CA GLU A 35 -23.76 9.87 6.88
C GLU A 35 -24.86 9.11 6.13
N ASP A 36 -25.53 9.83 5.22
CA ASP A 36 -26.44 9.17 4.28
C ASP A 36 -25.64 8.08 3.56
N PRO A 37 -26.25 6.90 3.33
CA PRO A 37 -25.56 5.83 2.63
C PRO A 37 -25.03 6.39 1.30
N PRO A 38 -23.75 6.11 0.96
CA PRO A 38 -23.14 6.67 -0.24
C PRO A 38 -24.00 6.36 -1.46
N SER A 39 -24.14 7.35 -2.34
CA SER A 39 -24.94 7.19 -3.55
C SER A 39 -24.35 6.09 -4.43
N ARG A 40 -25.16 5.55 -5.34
CA ARG A 40 -24.69 4.54 -6.30
C ARG A 40 -23.57 5.11 -7.19
N GLU A 41 -23.65 6.40 -7.49
CA GLU A 41 -22.65 7.16 -8.22
C GLU A 41 -21.34 7.27 -7.43
N ASP A 42 -21.41 7.58 -6.13
CA ASP A 42 -20.22 7.63 -5.26
C ASP A 42 -19.53 6.27 -5.17
N LEU A 43 -20.32 5.20 -5.04
CA LEU A 43 -19.79 3.85 -5.02
C LEU A 43 -19.10 3.49 -6.35
N ALA A 44 -19.70 3.83 -7.49
CA ALA A 44 -19.12 3.59 -8.79
C ALA A 44 -17.79 4.34 -8.97
N ASN A 45 -17.73 5.60 -8.53
CA ASN A 45 -16.51 6.40 -8.56
C ASN A 45 -15.41 5.82 -7.66
N ALA A 46 -15.77 5.36 -6.45
CA ALA A 46 -14.83 4.71 -5.55
C ALA A 46 -14.26 3.41 -6.13
N VAL A 47 -15.11 2.57 -6.74
CA VAL A 47 -14.66 1.33 -7.40
C VAL A 47 -13.74 1.63 -8.57
N PHE A 48 -14.06 2.63 -9.40
CA PHE A 48 -13.19 3.06 -10.49
C PHE A 48 -11.84 3.60 -9.98
N PHE A 49 -11.85 4.38 -8.90
CA PHE A 49 -10.62 4.84 -8.29
C PHE A 49 -9.78 3.66 -7.77
N LEU A 50 -10.40 2.70 -7.08
CA LEU A 50 -9.70 1.53 -6.56
C LEU A 50 -9.15 0.63 -7.67
N SER A 51 -9.84 0.48 -8.80
CA SER A 51 -9.34 -0.29 -9.93
C SER A 51 -8.14 0.37 -10.61
N THR A 52 -8.05 1.71 -10.56
CA THR A 52 -6.89 2.44 -11.11
C THR A 52 -5.67 2.45 -10.19
N VAL A 53 -5.86 2.48 -8.86
CA VAL A 53 -4.74 2.48 -7.89
C VAL A 53 -4.34 1.08 -7.40
N GLY A 54 -5.21 0.09 -7.56
CA GLY A 54 -5.01 -1.29 -7.11
C GLY A 54 -3.75 -1.96 -7.67
N PRO A 55 -3.49 -1.91 -8.99
CA PRO A 55 -2.32 -2.54 -9.60
C PRO A 55 -0.98 -2.03 -9.03
N ASP A 56 -0.79 -0.71 -8.95
CA ASP A 56 0.43 -0.11 -8.37
C ASP A 56 0.57 -0.45 -6.88
N ALA A 57 -0.53 -0.46 -6.13
CA ALA A 57 -0.52 -0.86 -4.72
C ALA A 57 -0.13 -2.34 -4.53
N LEU A 58 -0.68 -3.22 -5.36
CA LEU A 58 -0.37 -4.65 -5.35
C LEU A 58 1.07 -4.91 -5.76
N PHE A 59 1.56 -4.24 -6.81
CA PHE A 59 2.95 -4.26 -7.23
C PHE A 59 3.90 -3.91 -6.09
N ARG A 60 3.69 -2.77 -5.43
CA ARG A 60 4.50 -2.35 -4.27
C ARG A 60 4.39 -3.32 -3.09
N MET A 61 3.22 -3.93 -2.89
CA MET A 61 3.03 -4.92 -1.82
C MET A 61 3.84 -6.19 -2.08
N ILE A 62 3.84 -6.69 -3.31
CA ILE A 62 4.64 -7.87 -3.72
C ILE A 62 6.13 -7.56 -3.62
N LEU A 63 6.57 -6.38 -4.06
CA LEU A 63 7.99 -6.00 -4.06
C LEU A 63 8.58 -5.78 -2.65
N LYS A 64 7.76 -5.76 -1.59
CA LYS A 64 8.25 -5.82 -0.20
C LYS A 64 8.75 -7.21 0.20
N LYS A 65 8.36 -8.26 -0.53
CA LYS A 65 8.88 -9.62 -0.33
C LYS A 65 10.23 -9.77 -1.02
N LEU A 66 11.08 -10.65 -0.47
CA LEU A 66 12.30 -11.08 -1.15
C LEU A 66 11.94 -11.75 -2.48
N PRO A 67 12.78 -11.63 -3.52
CA PRO A 67 12.47 -12.19 -4.84
C PRO A 67 12.20 -13.70 -4.82
N HIS A 68 12.87 -14.44 -3.93
CA HIS A 68 12.70 -15.89 -3.77
C HIS A 68 11.42 -16.32 -3.05
N ASP A 69 10.74 -15.41 -2.34
CA ASP A 69 9.51 -15.68 -1.59
C ASP A 69 8.23 -15.40 -2.40
N ARG A 70 8.37 -14.98 -3.66
CA ARG A 70 7.25 -14.62 -4.54
C ARG A 70 6.69 -15.87 -5.22
N THR A 71 5.36 -15.97 -5.27
CA THR A 71 4.68 -17.06 -6.01
C THR A 71 4.75 -16.80 -7.51
N PRO A 72 4.59 -17.82 -8.38
CA PRO A 72 4.56 -17.61 -9.83
C PRO A 72 3.46 -16.64 -10.28
N GLU A 73 2.31 -16.62 -9.60
CA GLU A 73 1.23 -15.66 -9.86
C GLU A 73 1.68 -14.22 -9.53
N GLU A 74 2.41 -14.04 -8.43
CA GLU A 74 2.97 -12.75 -8.04
C GLU A 74 4.05 -12.26 -9.02
N LEU A 75 4.85 -13.17 -9.58
CA LEU A 75 5.85 -12.83 -10.60
C LEU A 75 5.19 -12.37 -11.90
N GLU A 76 4.08 -13.00 -12.31
CA GLU A 76 3.35 -12.56 -13.51
C GLU A 76 2.71 -11.18 -13.27
N LEU A 77 2.12 -10.93 -12.09
CA LEU A 77 1.61 -9.61 -11.71
C LEU A 77 2.70 -8.54 -11.74
N VAL A 78 3.90 -8.85 -11.23
CA VAL A 78 5.05 -7.94 -11.30
C VAL A 78 5.44 -7.68 -12.76
N TYR A 79 5.51 -8.71 -13.60
CA TYR A 79 5.82 -8.57 -15.01
C TYR A 79 4.80 -7.68 -15.75
N GLU A 80 3.50 -7.89 -15.53
CA GLU A 80 2.42 -7.09 -16.12
C GLU A 80 2.59 -5.61 -15.76
N GLU A 81 2.89 -5.29 -14.51
CA GLU A 81 3.10 -3.91 -14.09
C GLU A 81 4.39 -3.31 -14.66
N LEU A 82 5.47 -4.09 -14.82
CA LEU A 82 6.71 -3.63 -15.48
C LEU A 82 6.48 -3.27 -16.96
N LEU A 83 5.46 -3.82 -17.63
CA LEU A 83 5.09 -3.39 -18.98
C LEU A 83 4.55 -1.96 -18.99
N HIS A 84 3.86 -1.54 -17.93
CA HIS A 84 3.25 -0.20 -17.80
C HIS A 84 4.23 0.88 -17.29
N VAL A 85 5.38 0.50 -16.72
CA VAL A 85 6.40 1.46 -16.25
C VAL A 85 7.09 2.15 -17.43
N LYS A 86 6.76 3.43 -17.65
CA LYS A 86 7.31 4.25 -18.75
C LYS A 86 8.84 4.32 -18.75
N ALA A 87 9.46 4.39 -17.57
CA ALA A 87 10.91 4.42 -17.44
C ALA A 87 11.59 3.16 -17.98
N LEU A 88 10.88 2.02 -18.02
CA LEU A 88 11.37 0.73 -18.51
C LEU A 88 10.87 0.41 -19.93
N SER A 89 10.19 1.35 -20.59
CA SER A 89 9.57 1.13 -21.92
C SER A 89 10.56 0.75 -23.02
N HIS A 90 11.83 1.13 -22.88
CA HIS A 90 12.91 0.81 -23.80
C HIS A 90 13.49 -0.60 -23.62
N LEU A 91 13.14 -1.31 -22.54
CA LEU A 91 13.57 -2.69 -22.30
C LEU A 91 12.69 -3.68 -23.06
N SER A 92 13.30 -4.76 -23.55
CA SER A 92 12.54 -5.84 -24.21
C SER A 92 11.63 -6.57 -23.23
N THR A 93 10.60 -7.23 -23.75
CA THR A 93 9.66 -8.03 -22.94
C THR A 93 10.36 -9.18 -22.22
N MET A 94 11.35 -9.83 -22.84
CA MET A 94 12.17 -10.85 -22.18
C MET A 94 12.97 -10.27 -21.01
N VAL A 95 13.60 -9.09 -21.19
CA VAL A 95 14.36 -8.45 -20.10
C VAL A 95 13.44 -8.09 -18.93
N LYS A 96 12.22 -7.61 -19.20
CA LYS A 96 11.23 -7.34 -18.14
C LYS A 96 10.78 -8.61 -17.42
N ARG A 97 10.65 -9.74 -18.14
CA ARG A 97 10.29 -11.03 -17.55
C ARG A 97 11.38 -11.55 -16.62
N GLU A 98 12.64 -11.46 -17.03
CA GLU A 98 13.78 -11.79 -16.16
C GLU A 98 13.86 -10.82 -14.96
N LEU A 99 13.68 -9.53 -15.21
CA LEU A 99 13.70 -8.50 -14.17
C LEU A 99 12.66 -8.75 -13.07
N ALA A 100 11.45 -9.22 -13.42
CA ALA A 100 10.40 -9.53 -12.44
C ALA A 100 10.86 -10.53 -11.36
N THR A 101 11.79 -11.43 -11.71
CA THR A 101 12.31 -12.47 -10.81
C THR A 101 13.37 -11.98 -9.81
N VAL A 102 13.96 -10.81 -10.04
CA VAL A 102 15.07 -10.28 -9.23
C VAL A 102 14.79 -8.90 -8.64
N ILE A 103 13.81 -8.16 -9.19
CA ILE A 103 13.59 -6.76 -8.86
C ILE A 103 13.19 -6.56 -7.38
N GLY A 104 13.85 -5.60 -6.72
CA GLY A 104 13.57 -5.09 -5.39
C GLY A 104 13.00 -3.68 -5.42
N TYR A 105 12.40 -3.27 -4.30
CA TYR A 105 11.79 -1.94 -4.14
C TYR A 105 12.27 -1.28 -2.86
N GLU A 106 12.67 -0.01 -2.98
CA GLU A 106 12.99 0.86 -1.86
C GLU A 106 12.23 2.17 -1.96
N HIS A 107 11.71 2.63 -0.82
CA HIS A 107 11.02 3.91 -0.72
C HIS A 107 11.70 4.76 0.34
N HIS A 108 12.20 5.92 -0.09
CA HIS A 108 12.89 6.86 0.78
C HIS A 108 12.00 8.09 0.99
N THR A 109 11.49 8.23 2.20
CA THR A 109 10.81 9.46 2.66
C THR A 109 11.71 10.21 3.61
N HIS A 110 11.99 11.46 3.28
CA HIS A 110 12.71 12.36 4.18
C HIS A 110 11.78 13.51 4.58
N ALA A 111 11.70 13.83 5.88
CA ALA A 111 10.83 14.89 6.37
C ALA A 111 11.16 16.21 5.65
N GLY A 112 10.17 16.77 4.95
CA GLY A 112 10.31 18.02 4.20
C GLY A 112 10.83 17.90 2.76
N LYS A 113 11.09 16.68 2.23
CA LYS A 113 11.45 16.45 0.82
C LYS A 113 10.46 15.49 0.16
N LEU A 114 10.19 15.69 -1.13
CA LEU A 114 9.45 14.74 -1.95
C LEU A 114 10.16 13.37 -1.91
N GLY A 115 9.42 12.32 -1.57
CA GLY A 115 9.97 10.96 -1.50
C GLY A 115 10.36 10.45 -2.88
N PHE A 116 11.38 9.60 -2.93
CA PHE A 116 11.79 8.91 -4.15
C PHE A 116 11.67 7.39 -3.97
N CYS A 117 11.33 6.68 -5.04
CA CYS A 117 11.31 5.22 -5.08
C CYS A 117 12.48 4.74 -5.95
N ILE A 118 13.20 3.72 -5.49
CA ILE A 118 14.22 3.04 -6.27
C ILE A 118 13.71 1.63 -6.57
N LEU A 119 13.82 1.24 -7.84
CA LEU A 119 13.74 -0.15 -8.27
C LEU A 119 15.17 -0.59 -8.57
N TYR A 120 15.61 -1.70 -7.98
CA TYR A 120 16.93 -2.28 -8.19
C TYR A 120 16.82 -3.76 -8.51
N ALA A 121 17.85 -4.36 -9.11
CA ALA A 121 17.91 -5.76 -9.51
C ALA A 121 19.33 -6.28 -9.32
#